data_AF-C9ZVN5-F1
#
_entry.id   AF-C9ZVN5-F1
#
_cell.length_a   1.000
_cell.length_b   1.000
_cell.length_c   1.000
_cell.angle_alpha   90.00
_cell.angle_beta   90.00
_cell.angle_gamma   90.00
#
_symmetry.space_group_name_H-M   'P 1'
#
loop_
_entity.id
_entity.type
_entity.pdbx_description
1 polymer ?
#
loop_
_entity_poly.entity_id
_entity_poly.type
_entity_poly.pdbx_seq_one_letter_code
_entity_poly.pdbx_strand_id
1 'polypeptide(L)'
;MGKRSIRIQEEASPLMEIIGDLIEKFVGNVRRGKLGPRDGKSFSMTAASGSVQLMHEIITEFKNHLEKKGTTGTHSHSCEIITSRDVHRLIWLISFTGDAMLRAQFGTLLLTNVTRRVLSFIRTAAVECKVSSNEVDSFEKGDAGGLDNEKSASLDMQRLATTNRQSSGVCSVAGGTGRGTGTTNDSNESYEEEEQEISTVGIPGRQTLRRAPSRREVDSVVREEAAVLVHSHDFFNCVLQHIVELRAEIEGMCDALCERAVKQLHPTDTVITTGSSHTTRRYLLHALSAGTSFKVIILEGAPLLCEASHKLAAELRSKHAEVQVLPDSSAFAVMGTCTKVLIGAENVLANGGILAPIGTHPLCIAAKHFAVPVLVVTATIKMTPFYPSDAYCTSLVKISRSSAQEIPWNTYGSPGDVLPAPYGADVDTFGSFVVHSPVTEYVPPELITLYATNESEYTPSQIHRIVRENYSPED
;
A
#
# COMPACT_ATOMS: atom_id res chain seq x y z
N MET A 1 -10.71 -6.95 -21.05
CA MET A 1 -11.41 -6.24 -22.14
C MET A 1 -11.95 -4.93 -21.60
N GLY A 2 -11.65 -3.81 -22.28
CA GLY A 2 -12.60 -2.70 -22.41
C GLY A 2 -12.62 -1.56 -21.37
N LYS A 3 -11.49 -0.97 -20.96
CA LYS A 3 -11.48 0.47 -20.68
C LYS A 3 -10.64 1.12 -21.78
N ARG A 4 -11.30 1.93 -22.62
CA ARG A 4 -10.64 2.76 -23.62
C ARG A 4 -9.71 3.71 -22.87
N SER A 5 -8.44 3.32 -22.73
CA SER A 5 -7.36 4.26 -22.46
C SER A 5 -7.51 5.33 -23.53
N ILE A 6 -7.77 6.57 -23.13
CA ILE A 6 -7.66 7.73 -24.01
C ILE A 6 -6.25 7.62 -24.55
N ARG A 7 -6.13 7.18 -25.81
CA ARG A 7 -4.86 7.11 -26.53
C ARG A 7 -4.47 8.57 -26.74
N ILE A 8 -3.86 9.17 -25.73
CA ILE A 8 -3.01 10.33 -25.94
C ILE A 8 -1.83 9.72 -26.72
N GLN A 9 -1.97 9.67 -28.05
CA GLN A 9 -0.85 9.45 -28.95
C GLN A 9 0.03 10.69 -28.79
N GLU A 10 0.89 10.68 -27.77
CA GLU A 10 2.02 11.58 -27.78
C GLU A 10 3.00 11.04 -28.81
N GLU A 11 3.22 11.85 -29.85
CA GLU A 11 4.33 11.70 -30.78
C GLU A 11 5.64 11.57 -30.01
N ALA A 12 6.66 10.99 -30.65
CA ALA A 12 8.01 10.83 -30.11
C ALA A 12 8.57 12.19 -29.63
N SER A 13 8.26 12.53 -28.38
CA SER A 13 8.66 13.77 -27.74
C SER A 13 10.01 13.53 -27.08
N PRO A 14 10.91 14.53 -27.08
CA PRO A 14 12.21 14.42 -26.40
C PRO A 14 12.06 14.08 -24.91
N LEU A 15 10.90 14.41 -24.32
CA LEU A 15 10.54 14.05 -22.96
C LEU A 15 10.37 12.53 -22.78
N MET A 16 9.75 11.83 -23.71
CA MET A 16 9.55 10.38 -23.63
C MET A 16 10.87 9.61 -23.73
N GLU A 17 11.85 10.12 -24.49
CA GLU A 17 13.19 9.53 -24.58
C GLU A 17 13.93 9.64 -23.23
N ILE A 18 13.93 10.84 -22.62
CA ILE A 18 14.51 11.07 -21.30
C ILE A 18 13.85 10.17 -20.24
N ILE A 19 12.52 10.08 -20.25
CA ILE A 19 11.79 9.23 -19.30
C ILE A 19 12.10 7.75 -19.54
N GLY A 20 12.22 7.31 -20.79
CA GLY A 20 12.64 5.96 -21.16
C GLY A 20 14.00 5.61 -20.56
N ASP A 21 14.99 6.48 -20.74
CA ASP A 21 16.35 6.30 -20.19
C ASP A 21 16.35 6.22 -18.66
N LEU A 22 15.56 7.05 -17.98
CA LEU A 22 15.41 7.03 -16.52
C LEU A 22 14.81 5.69 -16.05
N ILE A 23 13.77 5.20 -16.72
CA ILE A 23 13.14 3.92 -16.43
C ILE A 23 14.12 2.78 -16.65
N GLU A 24 14.81 2.73 -17.79
CA GLU A 24 15.78 1.69 -18.10
C GLU A 24 16.94 1.67 -17.12
N LYS A 25 17.44 2.84 -16.73
CA LYS A 25 18.49 2.97 -15.71
C LYS A 25 18.02 2.43 -14.36
N PHE A 26 16.82 2.78 -13.92
CA PHE A 26 16.24 2.28 -12.67
C PHE A 26 16.04 0.76 -12.73
N VAL A 27 15.34 0.26 -13.74
CA VAL A 27 15.10 -1.17 -13.97
C VAL A 27 16.41 -1.96 -14.07
N GLY A 28 17.40 -1.43 -14.77
CA GLY A 28 18.73 -2.02 -14.88
C GLY A 28 19.50 -2.04 -13.56
N ASN A 29 19.28 -1.08 -12.67
CA ASN A 29 19.87 -1.08 -11.32
C ASN A 29 19.18 -2.09 -10.39
N VAL A 30 17.85 -2.23 -10.49
CA VAL A 30 17.07 -3.25 -9.78
C VAL A 30 17.50 -4.65 -10.24
N ARG A 31 17.52 -4.90 -11.56
CA ARG A 31 17.90 -6.20 -12.17
C ARG A 31 19.29 -6.66 -11.78
N ARG A 32 20.27 -5.75 -11.77
CA ARG A 32 21.66 -6.06 -11.44
C ARG A 32 21.92 -6.19 -9.94
N GLY A 33 20.88 -6.10 -9.09
CA GLY A 33 21.01 -6.15 -7.64
C GLY A 33 21.84 -5.00 -7.06
N LYS A 34 22.06 -3.91 -7.83
CA LYS A 34 22.87 -2.77 -7.39
C LYS A 34 22.19 -1.95 -6.29
N LEU A 35 20.87 -2.12 -6.14
CA LEU A 35 20.05 -1.60 -5.04
C LEU A 35 20.03 -2.54 -3.82
N GLY A 36 21.02 -3.44 -3.70
CA GLY A 36 21.17 -4.37 -2.58
C GLY A 36 21.15 -3.66 -1.21
N PRO A 37 20.99 -4.44 -0.12
CA PRO A 37 20.85 -3.92 1.24
C PRO A 37 22.13 -3.17 1.68
N ARG A 38 22.23 -1.91 1.28
CA ARG A 38 23.16 -0.93 1.82
C ARG A 38 22.51 -0.30 3.06
N ASP A 39 23.31 -0.02 4.07
CA ASP A 39 22.90 0.67 5.30
C ASP A 39 21.82 -0.03 6.15
N GLY A 40 21.73 -1.36 6.05
CA GLY A 40 20.78 -2.13 6.87
C GLY A 40 19.30 -1.88 6.51
N LYS A 41 19.01 -1.43 5.28
CA LYS A 41 17.66 -1.32 4.71
C LYS A 41 17.32 -2.57 3.89
N SER A 42 16.04 -2.98 3.87
CA SER A 42 15.58 -4.08 3.01
C SER A 42 15.62 -3.69 1.53
N PHE A 43 15.91 -4.65 0.65
CA PHE A 43 15.85 -4.46 -0.80
C PHE A 43 14.49 -3.89 -1.26
N SER A 44 13.38 -4.40 -0.72
CA SER A 44 12.03 -3.92 -1.07
C SER A 44 11.81 -2.45 -0.73
N MET A 45 12.28 -1.99 0.44
CA MET A 45 12.14 -0.59 0.85
C MET A 45 13.11 0.33 0.08
N THR A 46 14.32 -0.14 -0.23
CA THR A 46 15.27 0.59 -1.09
C THR A 46 14.71 0.75 -2.51
N ALA A 47 14.08 -0.30 -3.06
CA ALA A 47 13.40 -0.23 -4.35
C ALA A 47 12.19 0.73 -4.31
N ALA A 48 11.42 0.73 -3.22
CA ALA A 48 10.31 1.66 -3.03
C ALA A 48 10.79 3.12 -2.96
N SER A 49 11.78 3.45 -2.11
CA SER A 49 12.36 4.80 -2.05
C SER A 49 12.95 5.22 -3.41
N GLY A 50 13.65 4.32 -4.09
CA GLY A 50 14.17 4.56 -5.44
C GLY A 50 13.06 4.80 -6.49
N SER A 51 11.91 4.14 -6.37
CA SER A 51 10.77 4.39 -7.26
C SER A 51 10.12 5.75 -7.04
N VAL A 52 10.04 6.21 -5.78
CA VAL A 52 9.56 7.56 -5.47
C VAL A 52 10.53 8.60 -6.03
N GLN A 53 11.84 8.36 -5.91
CA GLN A 53 12.87 9.24 -6.49
C GLN A 53 12.77 9.30 -8.02
N LEU A 54 12.53 8.17 -8.69
CA LEU A 54 12.31 8.15 -10.14
C LEU A 54 11.08 8.98 -10.52
N MET A 55 9.96 8.84 -9.81
CA MET A 55 8.74 9.61 -10.08
C MET A 55 8.95 11.12 -9.83
N HIS A 56 9.71 11.49 -8.79
CA HIS A 56 10.12 12.87 -8.54
C HIS A 56 10.89 13.46 -9.73
N GLU A 57 11.88 12.73 -10.26
CA GLU A 57 12.68 13.15 -11.42
C GLU A 57 11.79 13.34 -12.66
N ILE A 58 10.86 12.41 -12.92
CA ILE A 58 9.92 12.49 -14.04
C ILE A 58 9.02 13.73 -13.93
N ILE A 59 8.48 14.02 -12.75
CA ILE A 59 7.64 15.21 -12.52
C ILE A 59 8.45 16.49 -12.71
N THR A 60 9.70 16.50 -12.27
CA THR A 60 10.61 17.64 -12.44
C THR A 60 10.93 17.88 -13.92
N GLU A 61 11.23 16.83 -14.68
CA GLU A 61 11.46 16.93 -16.12
C GLU A 61 10.20 17.37 -16.89
N PHE A 62 9.02 16.90 -16.46
CA PHE A 62 7.75 17.35 -17.02
C PHE A 62 7.50 18.84 -16.75
N LYS A 63 7.75 19.32 -15.53
CA LYS A 63 7.69 20.75 -15.20
C LYS A 63 8.62 21.57 -16.10
N ASN A 64 9.89 21.16 -16.21
CA ASN A 64 10.88 21.83 -17.06
C ASN A 64 10.46 21.85 -18.54
N HIS A 65 9.80 20.79 -19.01
CA HIS A 65 9.28 20.71 -20.38
C HIS A 65 8.14 21.70 -20.63
N LEU A 66 7.21 21.85 -19.67
CA LEU A 66 6.13 22.85 -19.77
C LEU A 66 6.67 24.28 -19.77
N GLU A 67 7.67 24.58 -18.92
CA GLU A 67 8.31 25.90 -18.86
C GLU A 67 9.02 26.25 -20.18
N LYS A 68 9.72 25.29 -20.79
CA LYS A 68 10.38 25.47 -22.11
C LYS A 68 9.38 25.65 -23.26
N LYS A 69 8.18 25.06 -23.16
CA LYS A 69 7.13 25.22 -24.18
C LYS A 69 6.52 26.63 -24.11
N GLY A 70 6.34 27.18 -22.91
CA GLY A 70 5.84 28.53 -22.69
C GLY A 70 6.73 29.64 -23.28
N THR A 71 8.05 29.47 -23.29
CA THR A 71 9.00 30.47 -23.81
C THR A 71 9.09 30.54 -25.34
N THR A 72 8.53 29.57 -26.06
CA THR A 72 8.52 29.56 -27.53
C THR A 72 7.29 30.24 -28.17
N GLY A 73 6.27 30.57 -27.36
CA GLY A 73 5.12 31.37 -27.80
C GLY A 73 5.40 32.88 -27.72
N THR A 74 4.81 33.67 -28.62
CA THR A 74 5.00 35.13 -28.74
C THR A 74 4.53 35.97 -27.54
N HIS A 75 4.10 35.36 -26.44
CA HIS A 75 3.75 36.03 -25.20
C HIS A 75 4.60 35.48 -24.05
N SER A 76 5.54 36.30 -23.58
CA SER A 76 6.38 36.08 -22.40
C SER A 76 5.56 36.20 -21.11
N HIS A 77 4.57 35.34 -20.93
CA HIS A 77 4.01 35.06 -19.61
C HIS A 77 4.46 33.66 -19.22
N SER A 78 5.04 33.53 -18.03
CA SER A 78 5.24 32.25 -17.36
C SER A 78 3.97 31.42 -17.51
N CYS A 79 4.10 30.11 -17.73
CA CYS A 79 2.97 29.19 -17.74
C CYS A 79 2.40 29.14 -16.30
N GLU A 80 1.64 30.16 -15.91
CA GLU A 80 1.04 30.33 -14.58
C GLU A 80 -0.12 29.36 -14.39
N ILE A 81 -0.76 28.95 -15.49
CA ILE A 81 -1.95 28.10 -15.47
C ILE A 81 -1.69 26.80 -16.27
N ILE A 82 -1.93 25.66 -15.62
CA ILE A 82 -1.91 24.32 -16.20
C ILE A 82 -3.33 23.94 -16.63
N THR A 83 -3.45 23.37 -17.82
CA THR A 83 -4.73 22.84 -18.31
C THR A 83 -5.00 21.44 -17.77
N SER A 84 -6.29 21.07 -17.63
CA SER A 84 -6.68 19.69 -17.30
C SER A 84 -6.00 18.65 -18.20
N ARG A 85 -5.75 18.97 -19.48
CA ARG A 85 -5.04 18.08 -20.41
C ARG A 85 -3.60 17.79 -19.95
N ASP A 86 -2.91 18.78 -19.40
CA ASP A 86 -1.52 18.62 -18.95
C ASP A 86 -1.44 17.83 -17.64
N VAL A 87 -2.43 17.98 -16.74
CA VAL A 87 -2.58 17.11 -15.57
C VAL A 87 -2.82 15.66 -15.99
N HIS A 88 -3.72 15.43 -16.95
CA HIS A 88 -3.97 14.10 -17.50
C HIS A 88 -2.74 13.48 -18.18
N ARG A 89 -1.93 14.30 -18.86
CA ARG A 89 -0.63 13.85 -19.42
C ARG A 89 0.32 13.41 -18.31
N LEU A 90 0.43 14.16 -17.22
CA LEU A 90 1.28 13.78 -16.10
C LEU A 90 0.82 12.48 -15.45
N ILE A 91 -0.49 12.33 -15.20
CA ILE A 91 -1.09 11.08 -14.69
C ILE A 91 -0.76 9.91 -15.61
N TRP A 92 -0.87 10.10 -16.93
CA TRP A 92 -0.53 9.08 -17.91
C TRP A 92 0.95 8.70 -17.87
N LEU A 93 1.87 9.67 -17.78
CA LEU A 93 3.30 9.43 -17.71
C LEU A 93 3.67 8.59 -16.47
N ILE A 94 3.16 8.97 -15.30
CA ILE A 94 3.41 8.22 -14.06
C ILE A 94 2.79 6.81 -14.11
N SER A 95 1.59 6.68 -14.70
CA SER A 95 0.96 5.37 -14.91
C SER A 95 1.77 4.50 -15.86
N PHE A 96 2.32 5.07 -16.92
CA PHE A 96 3.19 4.41 -17.88
C PHE A 96 4.49 3.93 -17.22
N THR A 97 5.12 4.79 -16.40
CA THR A 97 6.29 4.41 -15.60
C THR A 97 5.97 3.24 -14.67
N GLY A 98 4.84 3.28 -13.97
CA GLY A 98 4.38 2.19 -13.10
C GLY A 98 4.19 0.86 -13.84
N ASP A 99 3.54 0.88 -15.00
CA ASP A 99 3.35 -0.31 -15.84
C ASP A 99 4.70 -0.86 -16.37
N ALA A 100 5.62 0.03 -16.78
CA ALA A 100 6.96 -0.36 -17.22
C ALA A 100 7.77 -1.01 -16.08
N MET A 101 7.72 -0.44 -14.87
CA MET A 101 8.34 -1.01 -13.67
C MET A 101 7.75 -2.37 -13.31
N LEU A 102 6.43 -2.52 -13.46
CA LEU A 102 5.73 -3.77 -13.20
C LEU A 102 6.16 -4.88 -14.17
N ARG A 103 6.29 -4.55 -15.46
CA ARG A 103 6.79 -5.47 -16.49
C ARG A 103 8.25 -5.86 -16.28
N ALA A 104 9.01 -5.07 -15.54
CA ALA A 104 10.41 -5.37 -15.25
C ALA A 104 10.63 -6.58 -14.33
N GLN A 105 9.56 -7.15 -13.73
CA GLN A 105 9.52 -8.40 -12.94
C GLN A 105 10.14 -8.36 -11.53
N PHE A 106 10.05 -7.24 -10.80
CA PHE A 106 10.53 -7.18 -9.40
C PHE A 106 9.52 -6.53 -8.45
N GLY A 107 9.28 -7.13 -7.28
CA GLY A 107 8.55 -6.50 -6.16
C GLY A 107 7.17 -5.94 -6.54
N THR A 108 6.45 -6.68 -7.39
CA THR A 108 5.42 -6.15 -8.30
C THR A 108 4.33 -5.33 -7.62
N LEU A 109 3.84 -5.79 -6.47
CA LEU A 109 2.72 -5.12 -5.80
C LEU A 109 3.16 -3.89 -5.00
N LEU A 110 4.31 -3.93 -4.33
CA LEU A 110 4.81 -2.80 -3.54
C LEU A 110 5.09 -1.58 -4.43
N LEU A 111 5.76 -1.76 -5.57
CA LEU A 111 6.06 -0.66 -6.49
C LEU A 111 4.78 -0.10 -7.13
N THR A 112 3.79 -0.97 -7.37
CA THR A 112 2.47 -0.54 -7.84
C THR A 112 1.77 0.31 -6.78
N ASN A 113 1.84 -0.07 -5.51
CA ASN A 113 1.28 0.71 -4.41
C ASN A 113 1.91 2.10 -4.30
N VAL A 114 3.24 2.18 -4.44
CA VAL A 114 3.94 3.47 -4.48
C VAL A 114 3.43 4.33 -5.65
N THR A 115 3.33 3.75 -6.84
CA THR A 115 2.78 4.44 -8.02
C THR A 115 1.38 4.98 -7.75
N ARG A 116 0.50 4.16 -7.16
CA ARG A 116 -0.88 4.56 -6.81
C ARG A 116 -0.92 5.71 -5.80
N ARG A 117 -0.03 5.74 -4.79
CA ARG A 117 0.05 6.88 -3.86
C ARG A 117 0.46 8.16 -4.59
N VAL A 118 1.43 8.10 -5.50
CA VAL A 118 1.85 9.27 -6.28
C VAL A 118 0.74 9.75 -7.21
N LEU A 119 0.01 8.84 -7.87
CA LEU A 119 -1.16 9.21 -8.69
C LEU A 119 -2.29 9.84 -7.85
N SER A 120 -2.51 9.34 -6.64
CA SER A 120 -3.44 9.95 -5.68
C SER A 120 -3.01 11.37 -5.31
N PHE A 121 -1.73 11.61 -5.01
CA PHE A 121 -1.21 12.96 -4.72
C PHE A 121 -1.39 13.94 -5.88
N ILE A 122 -1.17 13.49 -7.12
CA ILE A 122 -1.38 14.31 -8.31
C ILE A 122 -2.85 14.73 -8.44
N ARG A 123 -3.79 13.80 -8.21
CA ARG A 123 -5.22 14.11 -8.25
C ARG A 123 -5.65 15.04 -7.12
N THR A 124 -5.20 14.80 -5.90
CA THR A 124 -5.51 15.65 -4.75
C THR A 124 -4.98 17.06 -4.95
N ALA A 125 -3.73 17.22 -5.40
CA ALA A 125 -3.15 18.51 -5.72
C ALA A 125 -3.90 19.24 -6.85
N ALA A 126 -4.38 18.51 -7.87
CA ALA A 126 -5.17 19.11 -8.95
C ALA A 126 -6.53 19.65 -8.46
N VAL A 127 -7.11 19.03 -7.43
CA VAL A 127 -8.36 19.50 -6.81
C VAL A 127 -8.10 20.69 -5.87
N GLU A 128 -7.04 20.66 -5.08
CA GLU A 128 -6.69 21.70 -4.10
C GLU A 128 -6.22 22.99 -4.77
N CYS A 129 -5.44 22.90 -5.85
CA CYS A 129 -4.87 24.05 -6.56
C CYS A 129 -5.77 24.58 -7.70
N LYS A 130 -7.06 24.24 -7.69
CA LYS A 130 -8.01 24.68 -8.72
C LYS A 130 -8.22 26.19 -8.68
N VAL A 131 -8.06 26.85 -9.82
CA VAL A 131 -8.32 28.28 -9.99
C VAL A 131 -9.82 28.55 -9.74
N SER A 132 -10.11 29.55 -8.91
CA SER A 132 -11.50 29.91 -8.60
C SER A 132 -12.19 30.48 -9.85
N SER A 133 -13.51 30.27 -9.99
CA SER A 133 -14.28 30.78 -11.14
C SER A 133 -14.18 32.30 -11.32
N ASN A 134 -13.89 33.04 -10.25
CA ASN A 134 -13.75 34.49 -10.27
C ASN A 134 -12.42 34.96 -10.89
N GLU A 135 -11.36 34.14 -10.84
CA GLU A 135 -10.04 34.45 -11.42
C GLU A 135 -10.00 34.12 -12.92
N VAL A 136 -10.74 33.10 -13.37
CA VAL A 136 -10.81 32.72 -14.79
C VAL A 136 -11.39 33.85 -15.65
N ASP A 137 -12.42 34.55 -15.15
CA ASP A 137 -13.04 35.70 -15.83
C ASP A 137 -12.08 36.91 -15.96
N SER A 138 -11.10 37.06 -15.06
CA SER A 138 -10.05 38.09 -15.15
C SER A 138 -8.92 37.75 -16.12
N PHE A 139 -8.70 36.47 -16.43
CA PHE A 139 -7.73 36.06 -17.45
C PHE A 139 -8.33 36.08 -18.87
N GLU A 140 -9.64 35.82 -19.02
CA GLU A 140 -10.31 35.88 -20.33
C GLU A 140 -10.64 37.32 -20.77
N LYS A 141 -10.87 38.24 -19.84
CA LYS A 141 -10.94 39.67 -20.12
C LYS A 141 -9.56 40.27 -19.94
N GLY A 142 -8.75 40.29 -20.99
CA GLY A 142 -7.44 40.92 -20.97
C GLY A 142 -7.54 42.39 -20.55
N ASP A 143 -7.36 42.65 -19.25
CA ASP A 143 -7.47 44.00 -18.71
C ASP A 143 -6.09 44.66 -18.74
N ALA A 144 -5.86 45.42 -19.81
CA ALA A 144 -4.90 46.49 -19.82
C ALA A 144 -5.40 47.61 -18.90
N GLY A 145 -5.21 47.44 -17.59
CA GLY A 145 -5.63 48.40 -16.58
C GLY A 145 -4.66 48.39 -15.42
N GLY A 146 -3.57 49.17 -15.54
CA GLY A 146 -2.67 49.42 -14.43
C GLY A 146 -3.41 50.10 -13.28
N LEU A 147 -3.32 49.52 -12.09
CA LEU A 147 -3.61 50.20 -10.83
C LEU A 147 -2.57 49.75 -9.81
N ASP A 148 -1.69 50.69 -9.48
CA ASP A 148 -0.87 50.66 -8.28
C ASP A 148 -1.75 50.34 -7.06
N ASN A 149 -1.33 49.37 -6.25
CA ASN A 149 -1.48 49.53 -4.81
C ASN A 149 -0.49 48.66 -4.06
N GLU A 150 0.46 49.37 -3.45
CA GLU A 150 1.10 48.98 -2.21
C GLU A 150 0.03 48.43 -1.23
N LYS A 151 0.21 47.17 -0.83
CA LYS A 151 -0.05 46.67 0.54
C LYS A 151 0.49 45.25 0.63
N SER A 152 1.81 45.18 0.67
CA SER A 152 2.49 44.12 1.39
C SER A 152 2.18 44.24 2.88
N ALA A 153 2.03 43.07 3.51
CA ALA A 153 2.12 42.85 4.95
C ALA A 153 1.07 43.55 5.85
N SER A 154 -0.01 42.84 6.16
CA SER A 154 -0.48 42.60 7.54
C SER A 154 -1.79 41.83 7.48
N LEU A 155 -1.83 40.65 8.09
CA LEU A 155 -2.96 40.13 8.87
C LEU A 155 -2.57 38.77 9.49
N ASP A 156 -1.91 38.90 10.63
CA ASP A 156 -2.18 38.22 11.89
C ASP A 156 -2.31 36.70 11.95
N MET A 157 -1.19 36.14 12.38
CA MET A 157 -1.07 35.01 13.29
C MET A 157 -1.89 35.27 14.57
N GLN A 158 -3.13 34.79 14.64
CA GLN A 158 -3.87 34.56 15.89
C GLN A 158 -5.19 33.80 15.65
N ARG A 159 -5.20 32.48 15.86
CA ARG A 159 -6.34 31.70 16.38
C ARG A 159 -5.96 30.23 16.55
N LEU A 160 -5.25 29.93 17.63
CA LEU A 160 -5.26 28.60 18.25
C LEU A 160 -4.64 28.69 19.65
N ALA A 161 -5.44 29.14 20.62
CA ALA A 161 -5.27 28.78 22.02
C ALA A 161 -6.50 29.19 22.85
N THR A 162 -6.84 28.31 23.81
CA THR A 162 -7.78 28.48 24.92
C THR A 162 -9.26 28.28 24.51
N THR A 163 -10.05 27.38 25.08
CA THR A 163 -10.18 26.71 26.40
C THR A 163 -11.21 25.57 26.23
N ASN A 164 -11.42 24.54 27.06
CA ASN A 164 -10.76 24.00 28.25
C ASN A 164 -11.30 22.56 28.46
N ARG A 165 -10.41 21.70 28.94
CA ARG A 165 -10.54 20.78 30.09
C ARG A 165 -11.85 20.05 30.40
N GLN A 166 -11.69 18.72 30.48
CA GLN A 166 -11.96 17.84 31.63
C GLN A 166 -13.24 18.07 32.44
N SER A 167 -14.05 17.01 32.53
CA SER A 167 -14.34 16.43 33.85
C SER A 167 -14.71 14.95 33.76
N SER A 168 -13.98 14.19 34.54
CA SER A 168 -14.31 12.87 35.05
C SER A 168 -15.52 12.93 35.98
N GLY A 169 -16.33 11.86 35.98
CA GLY A 169 -16.83 11.30 37.23
C GLY A 169 -18.33 11.09 37.37
N VAL A 170 -18.63 9.85 37.73
CA VAL A 170 -19.64 9.40 38.71
C VAL A 170 -20.92 8.76 38.17
N CYS A 171 -21.03 7.50 38.58
CA CYS A 171 -22.11 6.53 38.49
C CYS A 171 -23.34 6.97 39.30
N SER A 172 -24.55 6.69 38.81
CA SER A 172 -25.72 6.50 39.69
C SER A 172 -26.77 5.60 39.06
N VAL A 173 -27.30 4.71 39.90
CA VAL A 173 -28.27 3.65 39.67
C VAL A 173 -29.66 4.14 40.08
N ALA A 174 -30.69 3.85 39.27
CA ALA A 174 -32.11 3.59 39.59
C ALA A 174 -32.90 3.72 38.27
N GLY A 175 -33.89 2.91 37.88
CA GLY A 175 -34.85 2.09 38.62
C GLY A 175 -36.26 2.49 38.16
N GLY A 176 -37.05 1.55 37.63
CA GLY A 176 -38.50 1.71 37.35
C GLY A 176 -38.90 1.31 35.92
N THR A 177 -39.29 0.06 35.66
CA THR A 177 -40.69 -0.48 35.69
C THR A 177 -41.68 0.21 34.75
N GLY A 178 -42.15 -0.53 33.74
CA GLY A 178 -43.33 -0.19 32.94
C GLY A 178 -43.61 -1.29 31.92
N ARG A 179 -44.78 -1.92 32.02
CA ARG A 179 -45.20 -3.20 31.42
C ARG A 179 -46.42 -2.93 30.52
N GLY A 180 -46.55 -3.61 29.38
CA GLY A 180 -47.80 -3.72 28.59
C GLY A 180 -47.51 -3.96 27.10
N THR A 181 -47.60 -5.16 26.53
CA THR A 181 -48.76 -6.00 26.12
C THR A 181 -49.59 -5.45 24.95
N GLY A 182 -49.74 -6.26 23.89
CA GLY A 182 -50.83 -6.22 22.89
C GLY A 182 -50.34 -6.09 21.45
N THR A 183 -50.11 -7.18 20.68
CA THR A 183 -51.05 -7.97 19.85
C THR A 183 -51.52 -7.32 18.54
N THR A 184 -51.02 -7.90 17.43
CA THR A 184 -51.72 -8.32 16.19
C THR A 184 -52.62 -7.34 15.43
N ASN A 185 -52.34 -7.13 14.14
CA ASN A 185 -53.14 -7.74 13.06
C ASN A 185 -52.55 -7.48 11.66
N ASP A 186 -52.61 -8.54 10.86
CA ASP A 186 -52.48 -8.59 9.41
C ASP A 186 -53.63 -7.85 8.71
N SER A 187 -53.31 -7.21 7.58
CA SER A 187 -54.13 -7.28 6.37
C SER A 187 -53.37 -6.75 5.16
N ASN A 188 -53.17 -7.65 4.19
CA ASN A 188 -52.84 -7.39 2.80
C ASN A 188 -53.93 -6.52 2.15
N GLU A 189 -53.55 -5.49 1.39
CA GLU A 189 -54.27 -5.08 0.19
C GLU A 189 -53.35 -4.25 -0.73
N SER A 190 -53.34 -4.64 -1.98
CA SER A 190 -52.49 -4.19 -3.09
C SER A 190 -53.17 -3.07 -3.88
N TYR A 191 -52.52 -1.93 -4.11
CA TYR A 191 -52.76 -1.07 -5.29
C TYR A 191 -51.51 -0.25 -5.66
N GLU A 192 -51.17 -0.39 -6.94
CA GLU A 192 -50.53 0.48 -7.95
C GLU A 192 -49.63 1.68 -7.56
N GLU A 193 -48.54 1.75 -8.31
CA GLU A 193 -47.48 2.76 -8.32
C GLU A 193 -47.98 4.17 -8.69
N GLU A 194 -47.76 5.14 -7.81
CA GLU A 194 -47.55 6.55 -8.20
C GLU A 194 -46.33 7.08 -7.42
N GLU A 195 -45.22 7.28 -8.12
CA GLU A 195 -44.08 8.02 -7.62
C GLU A 195 -44.46 9.50 -7.45
N GLN A 196 -44.69 9.94 -6.22
CA GLN A 196 -44.67 11.35 -5.84
C GLN A 196 -43.56 11.57 -4.82
N GLU A 197 -42.65 12.51 -5.13
CA GLU A 197 -41.60 12.99 -4.23
C GLU A 197 -42.21 13.50 -2.91
N ILE A 198 -42.13 12.69 -1.86
CA ILE A 198 -42.51 13.10 -0.51
C ILE A 198 -41.27 13.65 0.19
N SER A 199 -41.28 14.95 0.45
CA SER A 199 -40.35 15.64 1.34
C SER A 199 -40.35 14.95 2.71
N THR A 200 -39.27 14.25 3.05
CA THR A 200 -39.15 13.58 4.35
C THR A 200 -38.75 14.59 5.42
N VAL A 201 -39.76 15.05 6.17
CA VAL A 201 -39.57 15.59 7.51
C VAL A 201 -38.97 14.48 8.38
N GLY A 202 -37.71 14.66 8.79
CA GLY A 202 -36.95 13.65 9.53
C GLY A 202 -37.53 13.36 10.91
N ILE A 203 -37.81 12.08 11.19
CA ILE A 203 -38.13 11.58 12.53
C ILE A 203 -36.82 11.43 13.31
N PRO A 204 -36.65 12.05 14.49
CA PRO A 204 -35.41 11.94 15.27
C PRO A 204 -35.25 10.53 15.86
N GLY A 205 -34.06 9.93 15.70
CA GLY A 205 -33.65 8.72 16.44
C GLY A 205 -33.45 7.42 15.64
N ARG A 206 -33.62 7.42 14.31
CA ARG A 206 -33.30 6.25 13.47
C ARG A 206 -31.90 6.39 12.88
N GLN A 207 -30.94 5.57 13.32
CA GLN A 207 -29.65 5.44 12.66
C GLN A 207 -29.85 4.83 11.28
N THR A 208 -29.90 5.66 10.24
CA THR A 208 -29.78 5.23 8.85
C THR A 208 -28.33 4.93 8.56
N LEU A 209 -27.91 3.67 8.74
CA LEU A 209 -26.65 3.21 8.17
C LEU A 209 -26.76 3.38 6.65
N ARG A 210 -25.91 4.23 6.05
CA ARG A 210 -25.81 4.31 4.60
C ARG A 210 -25.45 2.92 4.08
N ARG A 211 -26.36 2.33 3.30
CA ARG A 211 -26.13 1.07 2.60
C ARG A 211 -24.86 1.24 1.76
N ALA A 212 -23.92 0.31 1.87
CA ALA A 212 -22.75 0.30 0.98
C ALA A 212 -23.25 0.30 -0.47
N PRO A 213 -22.73 1.18 -1.35
CA PRO A 213 -23.22 1.27 -2.71
C PRO A 213 -23.03 -0.10 -3.38
N SER A 214 -24.13 -0.65 -3.88
CA SER A 214 -24.08 -1.90 -4.64
C SER A 214 -23.40 -1.62 -5.98
N ARG A 215 -22.56 -2.56 -6.42
CA ARG A 215 -21.68 -2.45 -7.60
C ARG A 215 -22.43 -2.42 -8.95
N ARG A 216 -23.69 -1.98 -9.00
CA ARG A 216 -24.55 -1.99 -10.20
C ARG A 216 -25.06 -0.63 -10.67
N GLU A 217 -24.68 0.48 -10.02
CA GLU A 217 -25.10 1.83 -10.45
C GLU A 217 -23.91 2.78 -10.66
N VAL A 218 -22.93 2.34 -11.48
CA VAL A 218 -21.91 3.25 -12.01
C VAL A 218 -21.70 2.93 -13.49
N ASP A 219 -22.78 3.05 -14.26
CA ASP A 219 -22.68 3.16 -15.71
C ASP A 219 -23.67 4.23 -16.19
N SER A 220 -23.15 5.18 -16.97
CA SER A 220 -23.85 6.24 -17.73
C SER A 220 -24.22 7.58 -17.07
N VAL A 221 -23.29 8.20 -16.32
CA VAL A 221 -23.18 9.67 -16.33
C VAL A 221 -21.77 10.03 -16.73
N VAL A 222 -21.56 10.28 -18.03
CA VAL A 222 -20.38 11.01 -18.51
C VAL A 222 -20.56 12.44 -18.00
N ARG A 223 -20.01 12.74 -16.83
CA ARG A 223 -19.77 14.14 -16.46
C ARG A 223 -18.72 14.64 -17.44
N GLU A 224 -19.10 15.56 -18.32
CA GLU A 224 -18.12 16.45 -18.94
C GLU A 224 -17.35 17.10 -17.79
N GLU A 225 -16.13 16.64 -17.56
CA GLU A 225 -15.23 17.28 -16.61
C GLU A 225 -14.94 18.67 -17.14
N ALA A 226 -15.60 19.67 -16.56
CA ALA A 226 -15.31 21.07 -16.81
C ALA A 226 -13.79 21.28 -16.75
N ALA A 227 -13.23 21.96 -17.75
CA ALA A 227 -11.79 22.19 -17.86
C ALA A 227 -11.26 22.79 -16.54
N VAL A 228 -10.56 21.96 -15.76
CA VAL A 228 -9.94 22.40 -14.51
C VAL A 228 -8.67 23.16 -14.89
N LEU A 229 -8.65 24.45 -14.57
CA LEU A 229 -7.46 25.29 -14.61
C LEU A 229 -6.80 25.24 -13.23
N VAL A 230 -5.49 25.06 -13.20
CA VAL A 230 -4.72 24.85 -11.97
C VAL A 230 -3.51 25.78 -11.97
N HIS A 231 -3.21 26.41 -10.84
CA HIS A 231 -2.01 27.22 -10.68
C HIS A 231 -0.75 26.35 -10.77
N SER A 232 0.10 26.62 -11.75
CA SER A 232 1.23 25.76 -12.14
C SER A 232 2.26 25.60 -11.03
N HIS A 233 2.69 26.72 -10.47
CA HIS A 233 3.71 26.76 -9.42
C HIS A 233 3.23 26.03 -8.16
N ASP A 234 2.01 26.31 -7.73
CA ASP A 234 1.44 25.75 -6.50
C ASP A 234 1.19 24.25 -6.63
N PHE A 235 0.68 23.82 -7.79
CA PHE A 235 0.47 22.41 -8.10
C PHE A 235 1.77 21.60 -8.04
N PHE A 236 2.81 22.02 -8.78
CA PHE A 236 4.06 21.25 -8.80
C PHE A 236 4.76 21.27 -7.44
N ASN A 237 4.71 22.39 -6.71
CA ASN A 237 5.28 22.45 -5.37
C ASN A 237 4.55 21.53 -4.39
N CYS A 238 3.21 21.51 -4.43
CA CYS A 238 2.39 20.61 -3.64
C CYS A 238 2.72 19.14 -3.93
N VAL A 239 2.74 18.75 -5.21
CA VAL A 239 3.05 17.38 -5.63
C VAL A 239 4.47 16.97 -5.23
N LEU A 240 5.47 17.79 -5.52
CA LEU A 240 6.87 17.48 -5.19
C LEU A 240 7.08 17.39 -3.67
N GLN A 241 6.44 18.26 -2.89
CA GLN A 241 6.50 18.22 -1.43
C GLN A 241 5.92 16.91 -0.89
N HIS A 242 4.72 16.49 -1.34
CA HIS A 242 4.12 15.22 -0.94
C HIS A 242 4.98 14.01 -1.31
N ILE A 243 5.68 14.06 -2.44
CA ILE A 243 6.59 12.98 -2.87
C ILE A 243 7.83 12.90 -1.98
N VAL A 244 8.41 14.04 -1.60
CA VAL A 244 9.54 14.10 -0.66
C VAL A 244 9.12 13.57 0.71
N GLU A 245 7.92 13.94 1.18
CA GLU A 245 7.34 13.42 2.43
C GLU A 245 7.09 11.92 2.37
N LEU A 246 6.52 11.41 1.28
CA LEU A 246 6.32 9.97 1.08
C LEU A 246 7.65 9.21 1.08
N ARG A 247 8.70 9.77 0.48
CA ARG A 247 10.03 9.16 0.51
C ARG A 247 10.55 9.07 1.95
N ALA A 248 10.44 10.15 2.72
CA ALA A 248 10.85 10.16 4.12
C ALA A 248 10.01 9.18 4.97
N GLU A 249 8.70 9.12 4.72
CA GLU A 249 7.78 8.16 5.34
C GLU A 249 8.25 6.73 5.10
N ILE A 250 8.46 6.34 3.82
CA ILE A 250 8.92 5.01 3.41
C ILE A 250 10.24 4.64 4.09
N GLU A 251 11.18 5.57 4.17
CA GLU A 251 12.47 5.32 4.81
C GLU A 251 12.36 5.13 6.34
N GLY A 252 11.39 5.78 6.99
CA GLY A 252 11.13 5.69 8.43
C GLY A 252 10.18 4.57 8.89
N MET A 253 9.40 3.94 7.99
CA MET A 253 8.35 2.99 8.39
C MET A 253 8.87 1.80 9.20
N CYS A 254 10.04 1.27 8.83
CA CYS A 254 10.64 0.14 9.53
C CYS A 254 11.04 0.48 10.96
N ASP A 255 11.50 1.71 11.20
CA ASP A 255 11.93 2.16 12.53
C ASP A 255 10.72 2.38 13.43
N ALA A 256 9.70 3.09 12.92
CA ALA A 256 8.42 3.26 13.61
C ALA A 256 7.76 1.91 13.98
N LEU A 257 7.86 0.92 13.08
CA LEU A 257 7.40 -0.43 13.36
C LEU A 257 8.21 -1.11 14.47
N CYS A 258 9.54 -0.97 14.48
CA CYS A 258 10.41 -1.57 15.49
C CYS A 258 10.17 -0.99 16.89
N GLU A 259 9.86 0.31 17.01
CA GLU A 259 9.53 0.94 18.29
C GLU A 259 8.33 0.27 18.99
N ARG A 260 7.41 -0.31 18.21
CA ARG A 260 6.25 -1.03 18.74
C ARG A 260 6.58 -2.42 19.27
N ALA A 261 7.72 -3.00 18.88
CA ALA A 261 8.11 -4.35 19.26
C ALA A 261 8.17 -4.55 20.78
N VAL A 262 8.64 -3.54 21.50
CA VAL A 262 8.78 -3.55 22.97
C VAL A 262 7.44 -3.72 23.67
N LYS A 263 6.34 -3.24 23.07
CA LYS A 263 4.99 -3.34 23.65
C LYS A 263 4.33 -4.69 23.38
N GLN A 264 4.69 -5.34 22.27
CA GLN A 264 4.04 -6.58 21.83
C GLN A 264 4.76 -7.84 22.28
N LEU A 265 6.07 -7.76 22.54
CA LEU A 265 6.89 -8.86 23.00
C LEU A 265 7.09 -8.77 24.52
N HIS A 266 6.84 -9.88 25.20
CA HIS A 266 6.97 -10.01 26.65
C HIS A 266 8.02 -11.04 27.03
N PRO A 267 8.62 -10.94 28.23
CA PRO A 267 9.69 -11.84 28.61
C PRO A 267 9.30 -13.32 28.72
N THR A 268 8.02 -13.59 28.95
CA THR A 268 7.46 -14.94 29.03
C THR A 268 7.15 -15.54 27.65
N ASP A 269 7.33 -14.79 26.57
CA ASP A 269 6.95 -15.24 25.25
C ASP A 269 7.94 -16.28 24.70
N THR A 270 7.37 -17.32 24.10
CA THR A 270 8.04 -18.17 23.12
C THR A 270 7.48 -17.83 21.75
N VAL A 271 8.30 -17.20 20.91
CA VAL A 271 7.93 -16.69 19.59
C VAL A 271 8.43 -17.63 18.51
N ILE A 272 7.56 -18.08 17.61
CA ILE A 272 7.95 -18.85 16.43
C ILE A 272 7.89 -17.99 15.16
N THR A 273 8.94 -18.06 14.34
CA THR A 273 9.05 -17.38 13.05
C THR A 273 9.51 -18.37 11.98
N THR A 274 9.21 -18.10 10.71
CA THR A 274 9.75 -18.84 9.57
C THR A 274 10.70 -17.96 8.75
N GLY A 275 11.81 -18.56 8.30
CA GLY A 275 12.82 -17.90 7.50
C GLY A 275 13.46 -16.68 8.18
N SER A 276 13.95 -15.76 7.36
CA SER A 276 14.58 -14.51 7.80
C SER A 276 14.10 -13.33 6.96
N SER A 277 12.96 -12.77 7.34
CA SER A 277 12.48 -11.50 6.78
C SER A 277 13.22 -10.34 7.42
N HIS A 278 13.64 -9.37 6.60
CA HIS A 278 14.32 -8.17 7.08
C HIS A 278 13.54 -7.43 8.17
N THR A 279 12.23 -7.29 7.98
CA THR A 279 11.34 -6.60 8.92
C THR A 279 11.25 -7.36 10.24
N THR A 280 10.98 -8.66 10.21
CA THR A 280 10.92 -9.53 11.40
C THR A 280 12.24 -9.57 12.14
N ARG A 281 13.37 -9.66 11.42
CA ARG A 281 14.72 -9.61 11.98
C ARG A 281 14.97 -8.32 12.76
N ARG A 282 14.69 -7.15 12.16
CA ARG A 282 14.86 -5.85 12.84
C ARG A 282 13.93 -5.74 14.04
N TYR A 283 12.69 -6.20 13.91
CA TYR A 283 11.68 -6.19 14.97
C TYR A 283 12.15 -6.95 16.22
N LEU A 284 12.63 -8.18 16.05
CA LEU A 284 13.14 -9.02 17.13
C LEU A 284 14.42 -8.44 17.76
N LEU A 285 15.37 -8.00 16.93
CA LEU A 285 16.64 -7.44 17.42
C LEU A 285 16.45 -6.12 18.17
N HIS A 286 15.48 -5.30 17.75
CA HIS A 286 15.16 -4.04 18.42
C HIS A 286 14.56 -4.30 19.80
N ALA A 287 13.62 -5.24 19.92
CA ALA A 287 13.04 -5.63 21.20
C ALA A 287 14.12 -6.16 22.18
N LEU A 288 14.99 -7.06 21.72
CA LEU A 288 16.12 -7.55 22.53
C LEU A 288 17.07 -6.41 22.96
N SER A 289 17.35 -5.46 22.06
CA SER A 289 18.21 -4.31 22.37
C SER A 289 17.56 -3.33 23.34
N ALA A 290 16.23 -3.30 23.41
CA ALA A 290 15.46 -2.54 24.41
C ALA A 290 15.37 -3.24 25.77
N GLY A 291 15.93 -4.45 25.91
CA GLY A 291 16.02 -5.18 27.18
C GLY A 291 14.93 -6.21 27.44
N THR A 292 14.05 -6.51 26.48
CA THR A 292 13.08 -7.60 26.63
C THR A 292 13.74 -8.94 26.33
N SER A 293 13.70 -9.90 27.25
CA SER A 293 14.29 -11.24 27.08
C SER A 293 13.24 -12.29 26.76
N PHE A 294 13.23 -12.89 25.58
CA PHE A 294 12.23 -13.90 25.18
C PHE A 294 12.88 -15.05 24.40
N LYS A 295 12.14 -16.15 24.25
CA LYS A 295 12.59 -17.33 23.49
C LYS A 295 12.14 -17.24 22.04
N VAL A 296 13.03 -17.57 21.10
CA VAL A 296 12.75 -17.55 19.66
C VAL A 296 12.98 -18.93 19.05
N ILE A 297 11.96 -19.43 18.36
CA ILE A 297 12.02 -20.63 17.52
C ILE A 297 12.01 -20.18 16.07
N ILE A 298 13.02 -20.56 15.30
CA ILE A 298 13.17 -20.21 13.90
C ILE A 298 13.01 -21.48 13.08
N LEU A 299 12.01 -21.49 12.21
CA LEU A 299 11.87 -22.49 11.16
C LEU A 299 12.75 -22.09 9.98
N GLU A 300 13.46 -23.04 9.39
CA GLU A 300 14.51 -22.76 8.41
C GLU A 300 14.02 -22.07 7.12
N GLY A 301 12.78 -22.35 6.68
CA GLY A 301 12.18 -21.76 5.48
C GLY A 301 12.68 -22.39 4.17
N ALA A 302 12.71 -23.72 4.10
CA ALA A 302 13.06 -24.46 2.88
C ALA A 302 12.07 -24.11 1.75
N PRO A 303 12.51 -23.99 0.47
CA PRO A 303 13.75 -24.49 -0.12
C PRO A 303 14.88 -23.45 -0.25
N LEU A 304 14.68 -22.21 0.20
CA LEU A 304 15.73 -21.19 0.16
C LEU A 304 16.85 -21.56 1.14
N LEU A 305 18.10 -21.27 0.76
CA LEU A 305 19.30 -21.58 1.57
C LEU A 305 19.13 -21.12 3.03
N CYS A 306 19.30 -22.06 3.98
CA CYS A 306 19.17 -21.86 5.43
C CYS A 306 20.12 -20.79 6.01
N GLU A 307 21.05 -20.23 5.22
CA GLU A 307 22.02 -19.24 5.62
C GLU A 307 21.38 -17.98 6.23
N ALA A 308 20.28 -17.50 5.67
CA ALA A 308 19.61 -16.30 6.18
C ALA A 308 18.99 -16.53 7.57
N SER A 309 18.40 -17.71 7.78
CA SER A 309 17.80 -18.14 9.06
C SER A 309 18.89 -18.43 10.10
N HIS A 310 20.00 -19.04 9.69
CA HIS A 310 21.17 -19.27 10.55
C HIS A 310 21.84 -17.95 10.97
N LYS A 311 21.94 -16.99 10.06
CA LYS A 311 22.45 -15.65 10.36
C LYS A 311 21.56 -14.93 11.37
N LEU A 312 20.24 -14.98 11.20
CA LEU A 312 19.29 -14.47 12.19
C LEU A 312 19.51 -15.12 13.56
N ALA A 313 19.66 -16.44 13.60
CA ALA A 313 19.91 -17.17 14.84
C ALA A 313 21.21 -16.72 15.53
N ALA A 314 22.29 -16.55 14.77
CA ALA A 314 23.58 -16.06 15.28
C ALA A 314 23.48 -14.65 15.87
N GLU A 315 22.75 -13.76 15.19
CA GLU A 315 22.54 -12.38 15.66
C GLU A 315 21.68 -12.30 16.92
N LEU A 316 20.58 -13.06 16.99
CA LEU A 316 19.75 -13.15 18.18
C LEU A 316 20.53 -13.74 19.37
N ARG A 317 21.36 -14.76 19.12
CA ARG A 317 22.24 -15.34 20.15
C ARG A 317 23.29 -14.35 20.65
N SER A 318 23.83 -13.50 19.77
CA SER A 318 24.77 -12.42 20.15
C SER A 318 24.15 -11.40 21.11
N LYS A 319 22.81 -11.30 21.11
CA LYS A 319 22.00 -10.47 22.01
C LYS A 319 21.45 -11.24 23.21
N HIS A 320 22.01 -12.42 23.52
CA HIS A 320 21.64 -13.27 24.66
C HIS A 320 20.19 -13.80 24.64
N ALA A 321 19.55 -13.90 23.47
CA ALA A 321 18.25 -14.58 23.35
C ALA A 321 18.41 -16.11 23.37
N GLU A 322 17.42 -16.83 23.90
CA GLU A 322 17.32 -18.28 23.75
C GLU A 322 16.77 -18.58 22.35
N VAL A 323 17.59 -19.17 21.48
CA VAL A 323 17.25 -19.43 20.08
C VAL A 323 17.27 -20.92 19.77
N GLN A 324 16.23 -21.41 19.12
CA GLN A 324 16.15 -22.76 18.58
C GLN A 324 15.91 -22.69 17.07
N VAL A 325 16.66 -23.47 16.30
CA VAL A 325 16.46 -23.60 14.85
C VAL A 325 15.92 -25.00 14.57
N LEU A 326 14.82 -25.08 13.84
CA LEU A 326 14.13 -26.33 13.55
C LEU A 326 13.78 -26.41 12.05
N PRO A 327 13.63 -27.62 11.49
CA PRO A 327 13.10 -27.77 10.15
C PRO A 327 11.61 -27.42 10.13
N ASP A 328 11.11 -26.96 8.98
CA ASP A 328 9.71 -26.53 8.82
C ASP A 328 8.70 -27.64 9.16
N SER A 329 9.08 -28.91 8.97
CA SER A 329 8.29 -30.09 9.34
C SER A 329 8.01 -30.22 10.84
N SER A 330 8.83 -29.58 11.69
CA SER A 330 8.67 -29.61 13.15
C SER A 330 7.68 -28.57 13.66
N ALA A 331 7.18 -27.66 12.80
CA ALA A 331 6.29 -26.56 13.19
C ALA A 331 5.10 -27.03 14.04
N PHE A 332 4.42 -28.10 13.63
CA PHE A 332 3.26 -28.63 14.34
C PHE A 332 3.62 -29.23 15.70
N ALA A 333 4.77 -29.90 15.80
CA ALA A 333 5.21 -30.58 17.02
C ALA A 333 5.57 -29.58 18.14
N VAL A 334 6.18 -28.45 17.79
CA VAL A 334 6.60 -27.44 18.77
C VAL A 334 5.57 -26.37 19.06
N MET A 335 4.52 -26.26 18.22
CA MET A 335 3.50 -25.21 18.34
C MET A 335 2.84 -25.16 19.73
N GLY A 336 2.64 -26.30 20.39
CA GLY A 336 2.06 -26.35 21.74
C GLY A 336 2.90 -25.69 22.84
N THR A 337 4.17 -25.38 22.56
CA THR A 337 5.07 -24.62 23.46
C THR A 337 5.15 -23.13 23.11
N CYS A 338 4.61 -22.73 21.95
CA CYS A 338 4.68 -21.38 21.45
C CYS A 338 3.55 -20.52 22.01
N THR A 339 3.86 -19.26 22.27
CA THR A 339 2.88 -18.26 22.75
C THR A 339 2.39 -17.34 21.63
N LYS A 340 3.24 -17.09 20.62
CA LYS A 340 2.97 -16.16 19.51
C LYS A 340 3.66 -16.66 18.25
N VAL A 341 2.98 -16.53 17.12
CA VAL A 341 3.59 -16.70 15.79
C VAL A 341 3.88 -15.32 15.23
N LEU A 342 5.14 -15.06 14.86
CA LEU A 342 5.58 -13.78 14.29
C LEU A 342 6.05 -14.01 12.86
N ILE A 343 5.34 -13.42 11.89
CA ILE A 343 5.65 -13.60 10.47
C ILE A 343 5.74 -12.26 9.75
N GLY A 344 6.60 -12.19 8.75
CA GLY A 344 6.66 -11.07 7.82
C GLY A 344 5.76 -11.32 6.61
N ALA A 345 5.20 -10.26 6.05
CA ALA A 345 4.46 -10.33 4.79
C ALA A 345 5.28 -9.71 3.65
N GLU A 346 5.18 -10.28 2.45
CA GLU A 346 5.61 -9.61 1.24
C GLU A 346 4.58 -8.54 0.86
N ASN A 347 3.30 -8.94 0.80
CA ASN A 347 2.18 -8.04 0.53
C ASN A 347 0.94 -8.46 1.34
N VAL A 348 0.10 -7.48 1.67
CA VAL A 348 -1.22 -7.70 2.27
C VAL A 348 -2.28 -7.32 1.24
N LEU A 349 -3.21 -8.23 0.98
CA LEU A 349 -4.29 -8.03 0.01
C LEU A 349 -5.49 -7.34 0.66
N ALA A 350 -6.38 -6.77 -0.15
CA ALA A 350 -7.52 -5.98 0.33
C ALA A 350 -8.50 -6.77 1.21
N ASN A 351 -8.53 -8.10 1.09
CA ASN A 351 -9.34 -8.97 1.94
C ASN A 351 -8.69 -9.29 3.30
N GLY A 352 -7.50 -8.75 3.57
CA GLY A 352 -6.70 -9.08 4.75
C GLY A 352 -6.01 -10.44 4.65
N GLY A 353 -5.89 -11.04 3.47
CA GLY A 353 -4.96 -12.15 3.26
C GLY A 353 -3.54 -11.64 3.01
N ILE A 354 -2.54 -12.50 3.12
CA ILE A 354 -1.15 -12.14 2.85
C ILE A 354 -0.52 -13.02 1.79
N LEU A 355 0.42 -12.45 1.06
CA LEU A 355 1.44 -13.17 0.32
C LEU A 355 2.69 -13.22 1.19
N ALA A 356 3.14 -14.44 1.48
CA ALA A 356 4.26 -14.70 2.38
C ALA A 356 5.21 -15.74 1.76
N PRO A 357 6.45 -15.87 2.28
CA PRO A 357 7.33 -16.96 1.90
C PRO A 357 6.67 -18.33 2.14
N ILE A 358 7.05 -19.30 1.32
CA ILE A 358 6.61 -20.69 1.46
C ILE A 358 6.85 -21.25 2.87
N GLY A 359 5.94 -22.08 3.36
CA GLY A 359 5.97 -22.63 4.72
C GLY A 359 5.20 -21.79 5.75
N THR A 360 4.77 -20.58 5.40
CA THR A 360 3.97 -19.71 6.27
C THR A 360 2.53 -20.21 6.43
N HIS A 361 1.89 -20.70 5.37
CA HIS A 361 0.52 -21.23 5.43
C HIS A 361 0.39 -22.43 6.37
N PRO A 362 1.19 -23.51 6.26
CA PRO A 362 1.09 -24.63 7.19
C PRO A 362 1.42 -24.23 8.63
N LEU A 363 2.34 -23.28 8.84
CA LEU A 363 2.62 -22.69 10.14
C LEU A 363 1.38 -22.02 10.74
N CYS A 364 0.64 -21.24 9.94
CA CYS A 364 -0.57 -20.56 10.38
C CYS A 364 -1.73 -21.53 10.65
N ILE A 365 -1.85 -22.63 9.88
CA ILE A 365 -2.81 -23.71 10.17
C ILE A 365 -2.48 -24.35 11.53
N ALA A 366 -1.21 -24.68 11.78
CA ALA A 366 -0.78 -25.23 13.06
C ALA A 366 -1.10 -24.24 14.20
N ALA A 367 -0.80 -22.96 14.02
CA ALA A 367 -1.12 -21.92 15.01
C ALA A 367 -2.61 -21.87 15.34
N LYS A 368 -3.48 -21.92 14.32
CA LYS A 368 -4.94 -21.96 14.50
C LYS A 368 -5.40 -23.22 15.25
N HIS A 369 -4.81 -24.38 14.97
CA HIS A 369 -5.13 -25.62 15.67
C HIS A 369 -4.80 -25.55 17.17
N PHE A 370 -3.67 -24.93 17.53
CA PHE A 370 -3.23 -24.77 18.93
C PHE A 370 -3.71 -23.47 19.59
N ALA A 371 -4.58 -22.70 18.91
CA ALA A 371 -5.06 -21.38 19.36
C ALA A 371 -3.94 -20.37 19.69
N VAL A 372 -2.81 -20.47 18.99
CA VAL A 372 -1.70 -19.52 19.11
C VAL A 372 -1.96 -18.33 18.17
N PRO A 373 -1.91 -17.07 18.68
CA PRO A 373 -2.16 -15.90 17.86
C PRO A 373 -1.05 -15.70 16.81
N VAL A 374 -1.47 -15.37 15.58
CA VAL A 374 -0.59 -15.06 14.45
C VAL A 374 -0.50 -13.56 14.26
N LEU A 375 0.70 -13.02 14.50
CA LEU A 375 1.05 -11.62 14.38
C LEU A 375 1.87 -11.39 13.10
N VAL A 376 1.31 -10.60 12.19
CA VAL A 376 1.96 -10.21 10.94
C VAL A 376 2.63 -8.85 11.11
N VAL A 377 3.95 -8.82 10.98
CA VAL A 377 4.75 -7.60 11.07
C VAL A 377 5.01 -7.08 9.65
N THR A 378 4.39 -5.94 9.30
CA THR A 378 4.44 -5.39 7.95
C THR A 378 4.26 -3.88 7.94
N ALA A 379 4.76 -3.20 6.90
CA ALA A 379 4.55 -1.76 6.71
C ALA A 379 3.23 -1.49 5.95
N THR A 380 2.59 -0.35 6.19
CA THR A 380 1.34 0.03 5.51
C THR A 380 1.49 0.11 3.99
N ILE A 381 2.66 0.49 3.47
CA ILE A 381 2.96 0.53 2.02
C ILE A 381 2.83 -0.84 1.32
N LYS A 382 2.96 -1.95 2.06
CA LYS A 382 2.78 -3.32 1.53
C LYS A 382 1.30 -3.73 1.44
N MET A 383 0.38 -2.92 1.97
CA MET A 383 -1.06 -3.15 1.84
C MET A 383 -1.53 -2.72 0.45
N THR A 384 -2.27 -3.59 -0.21
CA THR A 384 -2.53 -3.52 -1.65
C THR A 384 -4.04 -3.57 -1.90
N PRO A 385 -4.58 -2.78 -2.86
CA PRO A 385 -6.01 -2.77 -3.17
C PRO A 385 -6.51 -4.00 -3.93
N PHE A 386 -5.61 -4.88 -4.36
CA PHE A 386 -5.97 -6.08 -5.09
C PHE A 386 -6.65 -7.12 -4.20
N TYR A 387 -7.63 -7.80 -4.79
CA TYR A 387 -8.35 -8.92 -4.20
C TYR A 387 -7.80 -10.25 -4.74
N PRO A 388 -7.77 -11.34 -3.96
CA PRO A 388 -7.23 -12.62 -4.43
C PRO A 388 -7.85 -13.16 -5.73
N SER A 389 -9.15 -12.88 -5.95
CA SER A 389 -9.91 -13.30 -7.14
C SER A 389 -9.67 -12.43 -8.38
N ASP A 390 -8.89 -11.35 -8.26
CA ASP A 390 -8.61 -10.48 -9.39
C ASP A 390 -7.59 -11.15 -10.33
N ALA A 391 -8.03 -11.44 -11.55
CA ALA A 391 -7.18 -12.04 -12.57
C ALA A 391 -5.93 -11.20 -12.88
N TYR A 392 -6.02 -9.87 -12.71
CA TYR A 392 -4.86 -8.99 -12.85
C TYR A 392 -3.85 -9.25 -11.73
N CYS A 393 -4.29 -9.26 -10.46
CA CYS A 393 -3.43 -9.63 -9.33
C CYS A 393 -2.80 -11.01 -9.50
N THR A 394 -3.58 -11.99 -9.95
CA THR A 394 -3.08 -13.33 -10.26
C THR A 394 -2.03 -13.29 -11.37
N SER A 395 -2.24 -12.47 -12.42
CA SER A 395 -1.25 -12.26 -13.48
C SER A 395 -0.01 -11.52 -13.00
N LEU A 396 -0.12 -10.58 -12.05
CA LEU A 396 1.01 -9.84 -11.50
C LEU A 396 1.92 -10.71 -10.63
N VAL A 397 1.33 -11.67 -9.91
CA VAL A 397 2.10 -12.70 -9.20
C VAL A 397 2.73 -13.69 -10.21
N LYS A 398 2.01 -14.04 -11.30
CA LYS A 398 2.54 -14.87 -12.40
C LYS A 398 3.70 -14.21 -13.16
N ILE A 399 3.64 -12.91 -13.42
CA ILE A 399 4.66 -12.15 -14.17
C ILE A 399 5.98 -12.08 -13.40
N SER A 400 6.00 -12.34 -12.09
CA SER A 400 7.21 -12.19 -11.31
C SER A 400 8.33 -13.18 -11.67
N ARG A 401 8.08 -14.34 -12.33
CA ARG A 401 9.13 -15.26 -12.83
C ARG A 401 8.69 -16.03 -14.07
N SER A 402 9.50 -15.98 -15.12
CA SER A 402 9.17 -16.30 -16.53
C SER A 402 9.21 -17.78 -16.94
N SER A 403 9.25 -18.75 -16.01
CA SER A 403 9.44 -20.18 -16.36
C SER A 403 8.47 -21.17 -15.71
N ALA A 404 7.44 -20.71 -14.97
CA ALA A 404 6.55 -21.62 -14.27
C ALA A 404 5.21 -21.85 -14.98
N GLN A 405 4.85 -23.12 -15.11
CA GLN A 405 3.52 -23.57 -15.51
C GLN A 405 2.47 -23.17 -14.45
N GLU A 406 1.23 -23.01 -14.92
CA GLU A 406 0.08 -22.31 -14.33
C GLU A 406 -0.34 -22.74 -12.92
N ILE A 407 0.33 -22.27 -11.86
CA ILE A 407 -0.27 -22.28 -10.51
C ILE A 407 -0.49 -20.85 -10.01
N PRO A 408 -1.77 -20.55 -9.76
CA PRO A 408 -2.23 -19.50 -8.91
C PRO A 408 -1.32 -19.03 -7.77
N TRP A 409 -0.92 -17.76 -7.65
CA TRP A 409 -0.40 -17.20 -6.37
C TRP A 409 0.94 -17.75 -5.84
N ASN A 410 1.59 -18.68 -6.56
CA ASN A 410 2.90 -19.23 -6.21
C ASN A 410 3.98 -18.73 -7.18
N THR A 411 4.98 -18.03 -6.66
CA THR A 411 6.17 -17.66 -7.45
C THR A 411 7.19 -18.80 -7.37
N TYR A 412 7.78 -19.25 -8.49
CA TYR A 412 8.73 -20.38 -8.48
C TYR A 412 10.20 -19.94 -8.53
N GLY A 413 11.04 -20.45 -7.64
CA GLY A 413 12.49 -20.28 -7.61
C GLY A 413 13.21 -21.27 -8.54
N SER A 414 14.53 -21.39 -8.37
CA SER A 414 15.31 -22.33 -9.16
C SER A 414 14.99 -23.76 -8.70
N PRO A 415 14.76 -24.72 -9.62
CA PRO A 415 14.71 -26.14 -9.26
C PRO A 415 15.97 -26.61 -8.50
N GLY A 416 17.11 -25.97 -8.78
CA GLY A 416 18.38 -26.21 -8.07
C GLY A 416 18.34 -25.90 -6.57
N ASP A 417 17.41 -25.06 -6.13
CA ASP A 417 17.22 -24.73 -4.70
C ASP A 417 16.57 -25.89 -3.95
N VAL A 418 15.68 -26.65 -4.62
CA VAL A 418 15.02 -27.83 -4.06
C VAL A 418 15.89 -29.07 -4.22
N LEU A 419 16.52 -29.21 -5.38
CA LEU A 419 17.38 -30.34 -5.70
C LEU A 419 18.73 -29.82 -6.19
N PRO A 420 19.77 -29.77 -5.35
CA PRO A 420 21.09 -29.28 -5.75
C PRO A 420 21.78 -30.17 -6.79
N ALA A 421 22.74 -29.61 -7.52
CA ALA A 421 23.59 -30.36 -8.44
C ALA A 421 24.39 -31.46 -7.71
N PRO A 422 24.69 -32.62 -8.36
CA PRO A 422 24.42 -32.94 -9.76
C PRO A 422 22.99 -33.39 -10.05
N TYR A 423 22.20 -33.70 -9.03
CA TYR A 423 20.84 -34.25 -9.20
C TYR A 423 19.85 -33.24 -9.81
N GLY A 424 20.04 -31.93 -9.55
CA GLY A 424 19.20 -30.86 -10.09
C GLY A 424 19.59 -30.29 -11.45
N ALA A 425 20.84 -30.46 -11.87
CA ALA A 425 21.36 -29.84 -13.08
C ALA A 425 20.85 -30.53 -14.37
N ASP A 426 20.48 -31.82 -14.26
CA ASP A 426 20.03 -32.65 -15.38
C ASP A 426 18.50 -32.85 -15.44
N VAL A 427 17.74 -32.15 -14.58
CA VAL A 427 16.27 -32.30 -14.48
C VAL A 427 15.54 -31.84 -15.75
N ASP A 428 16.21 -31.10 -16.64
CA ASP A 428 15.62 -30.57 -17.87
C ASP A 428 15.61 -31.53 -19.09
N THR A 429 15.89 -32.84 -18.97
CA THR A 429 16.02 -33.67 -20.20
C THR A 429 15.27 -35.01 -20.28
N PHE A 430 14.60 -35.52 -19.23
CA PHE A 430 13.91 -36.82 -19.32
C PHE A 430 12.53 -36.86 -18.65
N GLY A 431 11.56 -36.18 -19.25
CA GLY A 431 10.16 -36.62 -19.48
C GLY A 431 9.28 -37.22 -18.37
N SER A 432 9.70 -37.30 -17.10
CA SER A 432 8.90 -37.92 -16.02
C SER A 432 9.10 -37.32 -14.62
N PHE A 433 10.11 -36.47 -14.43
CA PHE A 433 10.45 -35.89 -13.14
C PHE A 433 10.46 -34.37 -13.25
N VAL A 434 9.51 -33.71 -12.58
CA VAL A 434 9.37 -32.26 -12.57
C VAL A 434 9.63 -31.75 -11.17
N VAL A 435 10.62 -30.87 -11.02
CA VAL A 435 10.96 -30.24 -9.75
C VAL A 435 10.31 -28.87 -9.67
N HIS A 436 9.46 -28.69 -8.66
CA HIS A 436 8.79 -27.44 -8.37
C HIS A 436 9.42 -26.80 -7.13
N SER A 437 9.86 -25.54 -7.27
CA SER A 437 10.40 -24.73 -6.18
C SER A 437 9.48 -23.55 -5.88
N PRO A 438 8.34 -23.71 -5.19
CA PRO A 438 7.51 -22.57 -4.80
C PRO A 438 8.25 -21.72 -3.76
N VAL A 439 8.19 -20.39 -3.91
CA VAL A 439 8.88 -19.40 -3.07
C VAL A 439 7.91 -18.58 -2.24
N THR A 440 6.74 -18.28 -2.80
CA THR A 440 5.67 -17.53 -2.12
C THR A 440 4.39 -18.32 -2.14
N GLU A 441 3.55 -18.10 -1.14
CA GLU A 441 2.21 -18.68 -1.06
C GLU A 441 1.21 -17.69 -0.47
N TYR A 442 -0.07 -17.97 -0.65
CA TYR A 442 -1.17 -17.19 -0.10
C TYR A 442 -1.64 -17.75 1.24
N VAL A 443 -1.74 -16.87 2.25
CA VAL A 443 -2.32 -17.19 3.56
C VAL A 443 -3.63 -16.42 3.73
N PRO A 444 -4.76 -17.11 3.98
CA PRO A 444 -6.06 -16.47 4.11
C PRO A 444 -6.17 -15.65 5.41
N PRO A 445 -7.02 -14.59 5.41
CA PRO A 445 -7.22 -13.71 6.57
C PRO A 445 -7.65 -14.44 7.84
N GLU A 446 -8.36 -15.56 7.70
CA GLU A 446 -8.92 -16.34 8.82
C GLU A 446 -7.88 -17.04 9.69
N LEU A 447 -6.62 -17.09 9.25
CA LEU A 447 -5.51 -17.64 10.02
C LEU A 447 -4.69 -16.53 10.71
N ILE A 448 -5.03 -15.26 10.48
CA ILE A 448 -4.27 -14.11 10.94
C ILE A 448 -5.03 -13.44 12.08
N THR A 449 -4.33 -13.17 13.18
CA THR A 449 -4.94 -12.53 14.35
C THR A 449 -4.80 -11.01 14.27
N LEU A 450 -3.59 -10.51 13.98
CA LEU A 450 -3.29 -9.09 14.05
C LEU A 450 -2.18 -8.69 13.08
N TYR A 451 -2.29 -7.48 12.53
CA TYR A 451 -1.25 -6.79 11.79
C TYR A 451 -0.59 -5.74 12.66
N ALA A 452 0.69 -5.91 12.96
CA ALA A 452 1.53 -4.86 13.52
C ALA A 452 2.09 -4.01 12.38
N THR A 453 1.69 -2.74 12.34
CA THR A 453 2.15 -1.78 11.32
C THR A 453 2.90 -0.60 11.95
N ASN A 454 3.51 0.23 11.08
CA ASN A 454 4.22 1.44 11.48
C ASN A 454 3.32 2.47 12.17
N GLU A 455 2.04 2.55 11.81
CA GLU A 455 1.09 3.49 12.42
C GLU A 455 0.41 2.87 13.65
N SER A 456 -0.29 1.75 13.44
CA SER A 456 -1.09 1.14 14.48
C SER A 456 -1.24 -0.37 14.30
N GLU A 457 -2.14 -0.97 15.07
CA GLU A 457 -2.45 -2.39 15.01
C GLU A 457 -3.82 -2.58 14.38
N TYR A 458 -3.89 -3.48 13.41
CA TYR A 458 -5.10 -3.69 12.63
C TYR A 458 -5.52 -5.15 12.65
N THR A 459 -6.81 -5.38 12.79
CA THR A 459 -7.41 -6.70 12.56
C THR A 459 -7.60 -6.91 11.05
N PRO A 460 -7.66 -8.18 10.56
CA PRO A 460 -7.91 -8.45 9.14
C PRO A 460 -9.15 -7.74 8.58
N SER A 461 -10.20 -7.57 9.39
CA SER A 461 -11.43 -6.88 9.01
C SER A 461 -11.26 -5.38 8.70
N GLN A 462 -10.25 -4.74 9.30
CA GLN A 462 -9.97 -3.31 9.14
C GLN A 462 -9.09 -3.02 7.92
N ILE A 463 -8.41 -4.02 7.36
CA ILE A 463 -7.48 -3.84 6.24
C ILE A 463 -8.12 -3.16 5.03
N HIS A 464 -9.34 -3.57 4.67
CA HIS A 464 -10.06 -2.97 3.55
C HIS A 464 -10.31 -1.46 3.73
N ARG A 465 -10.51 -0.99 4.97
CA ARG A 465 -10.69 0.44 5.26
C ARG A 465 -9.39 1.20 5.01
N ILE A 466 -8.27 0.70 5.53
CA ILE A 466 -6.94 1.33 5.39
C ILE A 466 -6.53 1.41 3.92
N VAL A 467 -6.80 0.34 3.17
CA VAL A 467 -6.55 0.31 1.73
C VAL A 467 -7.36 1.38 1.00
N ARG A 468 -8.65 1.57 1.36
CA ARG A 468 -9.48 2.62 0.76
C ARG A 468 -9.08 4.04 1.18
N GLU A 469 -8.55 4.21 2.38
CA GLU A 469 -8.05 5.50 2.86
C GLU A 469 -6.73 5.89 2.16
N ASN A 470 -5.92 4.90 1.75
CA ASN A 470 -4.61 5.14 1.13
C ASN A 470 -4.59 5.13 -0.40
N TYR A 471 -5.58 4.52 -1.07
CA TYR A 471 -5.60 4.37 -2.53
C TYR A 471 -6.93 4.81 -3.14
N SER A 472 -6.86 5.52 -4.27
CA SER A 472 -8.04 5.87 -5.06
C SER A 472 -8.55 4.65 -5.84
N PRO A 473 -9.88 4.47 -5.99
CA PRO A 473 -10.45 3.43 -6.85
C PRO A 473 -10.23 3.66 -8.35
N GLU A 474 -9.76 4.85 -8.75
CA GLU A 474 -9.48 5.20 -10.14
C GLU A 474 -8.12 4.70 -10.65
N ASP A 475 -7.20 4.43 -9.73
CA ASP A 475 -5.87 3.85 -10.00
C ASP A 475 -5.94 2.34 -10.13
#